data_AF-A0A7X9PGN5-F1
#
_entry.id   AF-A0A7X9PGN5-F1
#
_cell.length_a   1.000
_cell.length_b   1.000
_cell.length_c   1.000
_cell.angle_alpha   90.00
_cell.angle_beta   90.00
_cell.angle_gamma   90.00
#
_symmetry.space_group_name_H-M   'P 1'
#
loop_
_entity.id
_entity.type
_entity.pdbx_description
1 polymer ?
#
loop_
_entity_poly.entity_id
_entity_poly.type
_entity_poly.pdbx_seq_one_letter_code
_entity_poly.pdbx_strand_id
1 'polypeptide(L)'
;RDFIKKSAMVGAAFCLPLFRVEESPAAYPDLKTRSPRKALILYYSQTGHTQRYARLIGCLLKGENMTVDEREFQETDQRVLPTYDLVFVGSPVFYYDTPPNVIAWLEQIPSIQGTPVAAFVSFGGPEGNQHNASCHIMKVLAKKGGVPVGRDTFRNVPTYPTPKWDSANQRSGQHLPDAATFDQVRRFTVNTLARISRGETIPVSYELALREGLRALPLIWMNKKVINKHTVNAQKCIRCGTCVRKCPTKAINPFQQTVDRDTCLACFGCLNNCPVGAVVMEYRGEPLYGFFEYLKRNNITIMEPEEFKTRT
;
A
#
# COMPACT_ATOMS: atom_id res chain seq x y z
N ARG A 1 9.01 15.34 -31.95
CA ARG A 1 7.88 15.87 -31.14
C ARG A 1 6.60 15.04 -31.27
N ASP A 2 6.47 14.16 -32.27
CA ASP A 2 5.27 13.32 -32.47
C ASP A 2 5.29 11.92 -31.84
N PHE A 3 6.46 11.39 -31.46
CA PHE A 3 6.56 10.10 -30.79
C PHE A 3 6.01 10.14 -29.35
N ILE A 4 6.25 11.24 -28.64
CA ILE A 4 5.77 11.46 -27.26
C ILE A 4 4.23 11.56 -27.21
N LYS A 5 3.61 12.14 -28.25
CA LYS A 5 2.14 12.22 -28.36
C LYS A 5 1.50 10.85 -28.60
N LYS A 6 2.12 9.99 -29.42
CA LYS A 6 1.62 8.62 -29.65
C LYS A 6 1.76 7.73 -28.41
N SER A 7 2.85 7.83 -27.66
CA SER A 7 3.00 7.09 -26.38
C SER A 7 2.03 7.55 -25.29
N ALA A 8 1.73 8.86 -25.23
CA ALA A 8 0.74 9.40 -24.30
C ALA A 8 -0.69 8.98 -24.63
N MET A 9 -1.08 8.95 -25.92
CA MET A 9 -2.41 8.48 -26.33
C MET A 9 -2.58 6.97 -26.17
N VAL A 10 -1.55 6.17 -26.44
CA VAL A 10 -1.59 4.73 -26.15
C VAL A 10 -1.72 4.51 -24.64
N GLY A 11 -0.91 5.21 -23.82
CA GLY A 11 -1.00 5.13 -22.35
C GLY A 11 -2.38 5.53 -21.79
N ALA A 12 -3.04 6.53 -22.37
CA ALA A 12 -4.38 6.96 -21.98
C ALA A 12 -5.48 5.94 -22.32
N ALA A 13 -5.38 5.26 -23.47
CA ALA A 13 -6.32 4.21 -23.87
C ALA A 13 -6.23 2.96 -22.96
N PHE A 14 -5.07 2.69 -22.37
CA PHE A 14 -4.88 1.61 -21.38
C PHE A 14 -5.49 1.91 -20.00
N CYS A 15 -5.86 3.16 -19.72
CA CYS A 15 -6.40 3.57 -18.42
C CYS A 15 -7.93 3.54 -18.37
N LEU A 16 -8.62 3.48 -19.52
CA LEU A 16 -10.08 3.46 -19.56
C LEU A 16 -10.60 2.06 -19.18
N PRO A 17 -11.49 1.94 -18.18
CA PRO A 17 -12.16 0.68 -17.90
C PRO A 17 -12.99 0.29 -19.12
N LEU A 18 -12.83 -0.96 -19.59
CA LEU A 18 -13.63 -1.49 -20.69
C LEU A 18 -15.04 -1.80 -20.17
N PHE A 19 -15.15 -2.42 -18.99
CA PHE A 19 -16.40 -2.72 -18.30
C PHE A 19 -16.18 -2.77 -16.78
N ARG A 20 -17.23 -2.50 -15.99
CA ARG A 20 -17.27 -2.77 -14.55
C ARG A 20 -18.00 -4.09 -14.31
N VAL A 21 -17.34 -5.02 -13.63
CA VAL A 21 -18.00 -6.20 -13.08
C VAL A 21 -18.29 -5.88 -11.62
N GLU A 22 -19.55 -5.59 -11.36
CA GLU A 22 -20.07 -5.51 -10.00
C GLU A 22 -20.35 -6.94 -9.54
N GLU A 23 -19.63 -7.40 -8.51
CA GLU A 23 -20.26 -8.37 -7.65
C GLU A 23 -21.42 -7.59 -7.00
N SER A 24 -22.64 -7.93 -7.41
CA SER A 24 -23.88 -7.52 -6.71
C SER A 24 -23.63 -7.63 -5.22
N PRO A 25 -24.17 -6.73 -4.36
CA PRO A 25 -24.11 -6.92 -2.92
C PRO A 25 -24.73 -8.27 -2.56
N ALA A 26 -23.94 -9.34 -2.64
CA ALA A 26 -24.23 -10.62 -2.06
C ALA A 26 -24.48 -10.29 -0.61
N ALA A 27 -25.71 -10.52 -0.14
CA ALA A 27 -26.24 -9.99 1.12
C ALA A 27 -25.15 -10.02 2.19
N TYR A 28 -24.45 -8.89 2.35
CA TYR A 28 -23.44 -8.79 3.38
C TYR A 28 -24.18 -9.07 4.69
N PRO A 29 -23.53 -9.71 5.67
CA PRO A 29 -24.15 -9.80 6.96
C PRO A 29 -24.47 -8.41 7.49
N ASP A 30 -25.45 -8.33 8.38
CA ASP A 30 -25.76 -7.07 9.05
C ASP A 30 -24.52 -6.52 9.74
N LEU A 31 -24.39 -5.20 9.71
CA LEU A 31 -23.36 -4.50 10.47
C LEU A 31 -23.51 -4.84 11.95
N LYS A 32 -22.46 -5.41 12.54
CA LYS A 32 -22.42 -5.74 13.97
C LYS A 32 -22.54 -4.51 14.87
N THR A 33 -22.24 -3.32 14.33
CA THR A 33 -22.39 -2.03 15.00
C THR A 33 -22.58 -0.91 13.98
N ARG A 34 -23.36 0.10 14.38
CA ARG A 34 -23.50 1.38 13.66
C ARG A 34 -22.76 2.53 14.39
N SER A 35 -22.09 2.24 15.49
CA SER A 35 -21.39 3.21 16.33
C SER A 35 -20.13 2.56 16.93
N PRO A 36 -19.09 2.33 16.11
CA PRO A 36 -17.88 1.66 16.55
C PRO A 36 -17.15 2.47 17.61
N ARG A 37 -16.60 1.80 18.64
CA ARG A 37 -15.83 2.44 19.74
C ARG A 37 -14.38 2.03 19.76
N LYS A 38 -14.04 0.89 19.13
CA LYS A 38 -12.67 0.38 19.03
C LYS A 38 -12.30 0.06 17.58
N ALA A 39 -11.33 0.75 17.01
CA ALA A 39 -10.84 0.51 15.64
C ALA A 39 -9.43 -0.07 15.61
N LEU A 40 -9.20 -0.96 14.63
CA LEU A 40 -7.88 -1.39 14.21
C LEU A 40 -7.57 -0.75 12.85
N ILE A 41 -6.41 -0.13 12.73
CA ILE A 41 -5.84 0.31 11.46
C ILE A 41 -4.62 -0.54 11.18
N LEU A 42 -4.78 -1.54 10.32
CA LEU A 42 -3.73 -2.46 9.93
C LEU A 42 -3.09 -1.97 8.63
N TYR A 43 -1.77 -1.89 8.56
CA TYR A 43 -1.10 -1.43 7.35
C TYR A 43 0.19 -2.17 7.03
N TYR A 44 0.49 -2.28 5.74
CA TYR A 44 1.82 -2.60 5.25
C TYR A 44 2.39 -1.34 4.62
N SER A 45 3.61 -0.94 4.99
CA SER A 45 4.23 0.26 4.42
C SER A 45 5.70 0.05 4.10
N GLN A 46 6.06 0.34 2.86
CA GLN A 46 7.43 0.19 2.39
C GLN A 46 8.27 1.44 2.69
N THR A 47 7.77 2.63 2.39
CA THR A 47 8.51 3.90 2.53
C THR A 47 7.78 4.90 3.45
N GLY A 48 6.80 4.42 4.22
CA GLY A 48 6.07 5.23 5.20
C GLY A 48 4.83 5.94 4.66
N HIS A 49 4.55 5.95 3.34
CA HIS A 49 3.34 6.62 2.82
C HIS A 49 2.05 5.97 3.33
N THR A 50 1.89 4.65 3.17
CA THR A 50 0.72 3.95 3.71
C THR A 50 0.58 4.16 5.21
N GLN A 51 1.68 4.09 5.97
CA GLN A 51 1.69 4.33 7.42
C GLN A 51 1.23 5.75 7.75
N ARG A 52 1.66 6.76 7.00
CA ARG A 52 1.23 8.15 7.17
C ARG A 52 -0.27 8.31 6.99
N TYR A 53 -0.86 7.69 5.98
CA TYR A 53 -2.31 7.72 5.79
C TYR A 53 -3.04 6.96 6.91
N ALA A 54 -2.51 5.80 7.33
CA ALA A 54 -3.02 5.06 8.47
C ALA A 54 -3.03 5.90 9.75
N ARG A 55 -1.94 6.62 10.02
CA ARG A 55 -1.79 7.48 11.20
C ARG A 55 -2.72 8.69 11.14
N LEU A 56 -2.92 9.29 9.97
CA LEU A 56 -3.87 10.37 9.80
C LEU A 56 -5.31 9.89 10.08
N ILE A 57 -5.71 8.74 9.54
CA ILE A 57 -6.99 8.11 9.87
C ILE A 57 -7.08 7.87 11.39
N GLY A 58 -6.01 7.37 12.02
CA GLY A 58 -5.97 7.13 13.46
C GLY A 58 -6.16 8.39 14.30
N CYS A 59 -5.52 9.50 13.94
CA CYS A 59 -5.73 10.80 14.59
C CYS A 59 -7.20 11.26 14.49
N LEU A 60 -7.81 11.13 13.31
CA LEU A 60 -9.21 11.52 13.09
C LEU A 60 -10.17 10.67 13.92
N LEU A 61 -9.98 9.35 13.94
CA LEU A 61 -10.80 8.44 14.75
C LEU A 61 -10.66 8.70 16.26
N LYS A 62 -9.45 9.01 16.73
CA LYS A 62 -9.21 9.42 18.13
C LYS A 62 -9.94 10.72 18.47
N GLY A 63 -10.00 11.67 17.54
CA GLY A 63 -10.79 12.90 17.66
C GLY A 63 -12.30 12.64 17.81
N GLU A 64 -12.79 11.54 17.26
CA GLU A 64 -14.17 11.04 17.45
C GLU A 64 -14.34 10.17 18.71
N ASN A 65 -13.44 10.31 19.69
CA ASN A 65 -13.42 9.57 20.96
C ASN A 65 -13.34 8.03 20.82
N MET A 66 -12.74 7.53 19.74
CA MET A 66 -12.55 6.11 19.50
C MET A 66 -11.22 5.61 20.10
N THR A 67 -11.21 4.39 20.65
CA THR A 67 -9.97 3.67 20.94
C THR A 67 -9.39 3.14 19.63
N VAL A 68 -8.14 3.48 19.31
CA VAL A 68 -7.53 3.12 18.02
C VAL A 68 -6.19 2.42 18.23
N ASP A 69 -6.06 1.22 17.66
CA ASP A 69 -4.80 0.51 17.49
C ASP A 69 -4.29 0.69 16.05
N GLU A 70 -3.08 1.22 15.88
CA GLU A 70 -2.41 1.34 14.58
C GLU A 70 -1.27 0.32 14.52
N ARG A 71 -1.32 -0.68 13.62
CA ARG A 71 -0.35 -1.78 13.62
C ARG A 71 0.15 -2.19 12.23
N GLU A 72 1.41 -2.62 12.16
CA GLU A 72 1.95 -3.27 10.97
C GLU A 72 1.51 -4.74 10.90
N PHE A 73 1.22 -5.25 9.69
CA PHE A 73 0.85 -6.67 9.47
C PHE A 73 1.82 -7.66 10.10
N GLN A 74 3.13 -7.41 9.98
CA GLN A 74 4.18 -8.34 10.42
C GLN A 74 4.30 -8.46 11.94
N GLU A 75 3.73 -7.51 12.69
CA GLU A 75 3.84 -7.40 14.13
C GLU A 75 2.49 -7.68 14.82
N THR A 76 1.47 -8.05 14.04
CA THR A 76 0.10 -8.24 14.52
C THR A 76 -0.30 -9.71 14.47
N ASP A 77 -0.83 -10.21 15.58
CA ASP A 77 -1.51 -11.50 15.63
C ASP A 77 -2.89 -11.38 14.98
N GLN A 78 -3.17 -12.19 13.95
CA GLN A 78 -4.43 -12.21 13.21
C GLN A 78 -5.65 -12.46 14.10
N ARG A 79 -5.47 -13.14 15.24
CA ARG A 79 -6.55 -13.52 16.17
C ARG A 79 -7.19 -12.33 16.88
N VAL A 80 -6.56 -11.16 16.86
CA VAL A 80 -7.08 -9.96 17.53
C VAL A 80 -8.18 -9.26 16.74
N LEU A 81 -8.28 -9.49 15.43
CA LEU A 81 -9.20 -8.77 14.54
C LEU A 81 -10.68 -8.83 14.97
N PRO A 82 -11.23 -9.99 15.40
CA PRO A 82 -12.63 -10.06 15.84
C PRO A 82 -12.96 -9.17 17.04
N THR A 83 -11.96 -8.74 17.81
CA THR A 83 -12.13 -7.90 19.01
C THR A 83 -12.33 -6.41 18.71
N TYR A 84 -12.23 -6.00 17.45
CA TYR A 84 -12.38 -4.60 17.02
C TYR A 84 -13.72 -4.35 16.37
N ASP A 85 -14.32 -3.20 16.65
CA ASP A 85 -15.61 -2.80 16.09
C ASP A 85 -15.51 -2.37 14.62
N LEU A 86 -14.36 -1.86 14.21
CA LEU A 86 -14.08 -1.31 12.88
C LEU A 86 -12.64 -1.66 12.47
N VAL A 87 -12.43 -2.10 11.24
CA VAL A 87 -11.10 -2.43 10.72
C VAL A 87 -10.81 -1.66 9.44
N PHE A 88 -9.72 -0.90 9.45
CA PHE A 88 -9.11 -0.33 8.25
C PHE A 88 -7.91 -1.18 7.81
N VAL A 89 -7.78 -1.40 6.51
CA VAL A 89 -6.62 -2.07 5.91
C VAL A 89 -5.94 -1.17 4.87
N GLY A 90 -4.66 -0.87 5.12
CA GLY A 90 -3.80 -0.06 4.25
C GLY A 90 -2.71 -0.88 3.56
N SER A 91 -2.50 -0.69 2.26
CA SER A 91 -1.38 -1.31 1.54
C SER A 91 -0.80 -0.42 0.44
N PRO A 92 0.51 -0.46 0.11
CA PRO A 92 0.97 0.03 -1.18
C PRO A 92 0.42 -0.84 -2.33
N VAL A 93 0.40 -0.29 -3.54
CA VAL A 93 0.18 -1.07 -4.78
C VAL A 93 1.52 -1.58 -5.30
N PHE A 94 1.70 -2.89 -5.42
CA PHE A 94 2.84 -3.54 -6.06
C PHE A 94 2.39 -4.32 -7.29
N TYR A 95 3.08 -4.16 -8.42
CA TYR A 95 2.82 -4.94 -9.64
C TYR A 95 1.32 -4.96 -10.04
N TYR A 96 0.69 -3.78 -10.06
CA TYR A 96 -0.73 -3.58 -10.39
C TYR A 96 -1.73 -4.20 -9.40
N ASP A 97 -1.31 -4.61 -8.20
CA ASP A 97 -2.20 -5.21 -7.20
C ASP A 97 -1.74 -4.96 -5.76
N THR A 98 -2.51 -5.46 -4.79
CA THR A 98 -2.10 -5.58 -3.39
C THR A 98 -0.99 -6.64 -3.26
N PRO A 99 0.07 -6.39 -2.46
CA PRO A 99 1.20 -7.30 -2.31
C PRO A 99 0.78 -8.69 -1.80
N PRO A 100 1.40 -9.78 -2.32
CA PRO A 100 1.03 -11.13 -1.92
C PRO A 100 1.11 -11.40 -0.42
N ASN A 101 2.07 -10.80 0.29
CA ASN A 101 2.19 -10.95 1.74
C ASN A 101 1.01 -10.34 2.52
N VAL A 102 0.35 -9.32 1.98
CA VAL A 102 -0.83 -8.71 2.60
C VAL A 102 -2.03 -9.62 2.37
N ILE A 103 -2.25 -10.08 1.13
CA ILE A 103 -3.35 -10.97 0.78
C ILE A 103 -3.24 -12.29 1.55
N ALA A 104 -2.08 -12.95 1.52
CA ALA A 104 -1.87 -14.21 2.22
C ALA A 104 -2.10 -14.08 3.74
N TRP A 105 -1.75 -12.93 4.33
CA TRP A 105 -2.03 -12.68 5.74
C TRP A 105 -3.54 -12.50 6.00
N LEU A 106 -4.23 -11.74 5.15
CA LEU A 106 -5.68 -11.53 5.27
C LEU A 106 -6.48 -12.82 5.04
N GLU A 107 -6.00 -13.73 4.20
CA GLU A 107 -6.64 -15.04 3.97
C GLU A 107 -6.60 -15.95 5.20
N GLN A 108 -5.71 -15.68 6.16
CA GLN A 108 -5.53 -16.49 7.37
C GLN A 108 -6.30 -15.93 8.58
N ILE A 109 -6.93 -14.75 8.48
CA ILE A 109 -7.65 -14.17 9.61
C ILE A 109 -8.88 -15.02 9.99
N PRO A 110 -9.29 -15.02 11.28
CA PRO A 110 -10.57 -15.58 11.71
C PRO A 110 -11.76 -14.87 11.08
N SER A 111 -12.96 -15.43 11.25
CA SER A 111 -14.18 -14.69 10.88
C SER A 111 -14.28 -13.38 11.65
N ILE A 112 -14.63 -12.32 10.94
CA ILE A 112 -14.92 -10.99 11.46
C ILE A 112 -16.40 -10.63 11.21
N GLN A 113 -17.29 -11.62 11.26
CA GLN A 113 -18.71 -11.52 10.94
C GLN A 113 -19.37 -10.18 11.34
N GLY A 114 -19.94 -9.48 10.35
CA GLY A 114 -20.63 -8.20 10.53
C GLY A 114 -19.72 -7.00 10.80
N THR A 115 -18.40 -7.17 10.93
CA THR A 115 -17.48 -6.07 11.25
C THR A 115 -17.40 -5.10 10.07
N PRO A 116 -17.71 -3.80 10.22
CA PRO A 116 -17.43 -2.82 9.18
C PRO A 116 -15.94 -2.80 8.84
N VAL A 117 -15.64 -2.87 7.54
CA VAL A 117 -14.28 -2.84 7.02
C VAL A 117 -14.11 -1.76 5.96
N ALA A 118 -12.94 -1.11 6.00
CA ALA A 118 -12.54 -0.13 5.01
C ALA A 118 -11.13 -0.41 4.49
N ALA A 119 -10.87 -0.14 3.20
CA ALA A 119 -9.59 -0.40 2.58
C ALA A 119 -9.01 0.86 1.93
N PHE A 120 -7.71 1.09 2.05
CA PHE A 120 -7.04 2.14 1.30
C PHE A 120 -5.71 1.65 0.72
N VAL A 121 -5.32 2.23 -0.41
CA VAL A 121 -4.01 1.94 -0.99
C VAL A 121 -3.19 3.18 -1.29
N SER A 122 -1.87 3.04 -1.21
CA SER A 122 -0.90 4.08 -1.60
C SER A 122 -0.22 3.73 -2.92
N PHE A 123 0.00 4.72 -3.80
CA PHE A 123 0.60 4.49 -5.11
C PHE A 123 1.36 5.71 -5.64
N GLY A 124 2.41 5.46 -6.41
CA GLY A 124 3.28 6.53 -6.93
C GLY A 124 3.05 6.91 -8.39
N GLY A 125 2.96 5.91 -9.26
CA GLY A 125 2.89 6.11 -10.70
C GLY A 125 1.62 6.84 -11.16
N PRO A 126 1.52 7.19 -12.45
CA PRO A 126 0.21 7.50 -13.04
C PRO A 126 -0.71 6.30 -12.87
N GLU A 127 -2.02 6.53 -12.79
CA GLU A 127 -3.02 5.51 -12.45
C GLU A 127 -2.69 4.12 -13.03
N GLY A 128 -2.52 3.15 -12.14
CA GLY A 128 -1.83 1.89 -12.39
C GLY A 128 -2.49 0.72 -11.68
N ASN A 129 -3.82 0.76 -11.57
CA ASN A 129 -4.69 -0.29 -11.00
C ASN A 129 -4.97 -0.24 -9.48
N GLN A 130 -4.79 0.93 -8.87
CA GLN A 130 -5.05 1.17 -7.46
C GLN A 130 -6.51 0.87 -7.03
N HIS A 131 -7.48 1.09 -7.93
CA HIS A 131 -8.89 0.75 -7.68
C HIS A 131 -9.05 -0.77 -7.44
N ASN A 132 -8.57 -1.59 -8.37
CA ASN A 132 -8.69 -3.05 -8.25
C ASN A 132 -7.82 -3.62 -7.13
N ALA A 133 -6.65 -3.04 -6.86
CA ALA A 133 -5.82 -3.43 -5.71
C ALA A 133 -6.60 -3.29 -4.40
N SER A 134 -7.28 -2.15 -4.21
CA SER A 134 -8.12 -1.93 -3.02
C SER A 134 -9.40 -2.80 -3.02
N CYS A 135 -9.98 -3.11 -4.19
CA CYS A 135 -11.07 -4.10 -4.28
C CYS A 135 -10.63 -5.52 -3.90
N HIS A 136 -9.37 -5.89 -4.18
CA HIS A 136 -8.81 -7.19 -3.79
C HIS A 136 -8.80 -7.35 -2.27
N ILE A 137 -8.31 -6.35 -1.54
CA ILE A 137 -8.38 -6.32 -0.07
C ILE A 137 -9.83 -6.49 0.39
N MET A 138 -10.75 -5.71 -0.19
CA MET A 138 -12.14 -5.74 0.22
C MET A 138 -12.81 -7.09 -0.02
N LYS A 139 -12.53 -7.74 -1.16
CA LYS A 139 -13.06 -9.08 -1.47
C LYS A 139 -12.59 -10.13 -0.47
N VAL A 140 -11.32 -10.08 -0.04
CA VAL A 140 -10.80 -11.02 0.97
C VAL A 140 -11.47 -10.78 2.32
N LEU A 141 -11.63 -9.52 2.74
CA LEU A 141 -12.30 -9.18 3.99
C LEU A 141 -13.78 -9.56 3.97
N ALA A 142 -14.49 -9.34 2.87
CA ALA A 142 -15.89 -9.72 2.71
C ALA A 142 -16.09 -11.24 2.82
N LYS A 143 -15.20 -12.05 2.22
CA LYS A 143 -15.19 -13.51 2.40
C LYS A 143 -14.98 -13.96 3.84
N LYS A 144 -14.41 -13.10 4.69
CA LYS A 144 -14.21 -13.34 6.14
C LYS A 144 -15.38 -12.83 6.99
N GLY A 145 -16.47 -12.39 6.36
CA GLY A 145 -17.65 -11.85 7.03
C GLY A 145 -17.56 -10.35 7.35
N GLY A 146 -16.53 -9.65 6.86
CA GLY A 146 -16.44 -8.20 6.97
C GLY A 146 -17.48 -7.51 6.07
N VAL A 147 -17.95 -6.34 6.47
CA VAL A 147 -18.96 -5.56 5.75
C VAL A 147 -18.29 -4.33 5.11
N PRO A 148 -18.17 -4.26 3.77
CA PRO A 148 -17.53 -3.14 3.09
C PRO A 148 -18.25 -1.81 3.32
N VAL A 149 -17.57 -0.83 3.93
CA VAL A 149 -18.14 0.50 4.22
C VAL A 149 -17.30 1.67 3.67
N GLY A 150 -16.07 1.42 3.22
CA GLY A 150 -15.21 2.47 2.69
C GLY A 150 -14.07 1.93 1.83
N ARG A 151 -13.75 2.64 0.75
CA ARG A 151 -12.53 2.38 -0.02
C ARG A 151 -11.99 3.66 -0.63
N ASP A 152 -10.67 3.83 -0.65
CA ASP A 152 -10.03 4.95 -1.36
C ASP A 152 -8.59 4.64 -1.78
N THR A 153 -8.00 5.52 -2.59
CA THR A 153 -6.65 5.39 -3.11
C THR A 153 -5.92 6.73 -3.01
N PHE A 154 -4.74 6.74 -2.39
CA PHE A 154 -3.99 7.94 -2.09
C PHE A 154 -2.66 7.94 -2.83
N ARG A 155 -2.42 8.99 -3.61
CA ARG A 155 -1.21 9.11 -4.40
C ARG A 155 -0.07 9.68 -3.57
N ASN A 156 1.17 9.30 -3.87
CA ASN A 156 2.37 9.79 -3.20
C ASN A 156 3.53 9.90 -4.19
N VAL A 157 4.67 10.45 -3.73
CA VAL A 157 5.91 10.36 -4.50
C VAL A 157 6.25 8.90 -4.82
N PRO A 158 6.62 8.60 -6.06
CA PRO A 158 7.06 7.27 -6.48
C PRO A 158 8.19 6.68 -5.64
N THR A 159 8.03 5.40 -5.30
CA THR A 159 8.92 4.69 -4.36
C THR A 159 9.66 3.53 -5.00
N TYR A 160 9.31 3.20 -6.24
CA TYR A 160 9.91 2.10 -6.98
C TYR A 160 11.25 2.56 -7.57
N PRO A 161 12.39 2.02 -7.13
CA PRO A 161 13.69 2.45 -7.61
C PRO A 161 13.91 2.04 -9.06
N THR A 162 14.41 2.98 -9.86
CA THR A 162 14.86 2.73 -11.23
C THR A 162 16.22 3.40 -11.43
N PRO A 163 17.07 2.95 -12.37
CA PRO A 163 18.39 3.54 -12.55
C PRO A 163 18.38 5.06 -12.74
N LYS A 164 17.40 5.56 -13.51
CA LYS A 164 17.27 7.00 -13.77
C LYS A 164 16.53 7.74 -12.66
N TRP A 165 15.62 7.07 -11.94
CA TRP A 165 14.55 7.64 -11.10
C TRP A 165 13.68 8.66 -11.85
N ASP A 166 14.26 9.65 -12.52
CA ASP A 166 13.61 10.63 -13.38
C ASP A 166 13.04 10.03 -14.66
N SER A 167 11.80 9.56 -14.54
CA SER A 167 10.92 9.25 -15.67
C SER A 167 9.62 10.06 -15.54
N ALA A 168 8.84 10.14 -16.63
CA ALA A 168 7.53 10.79 -16.58
C ALA A 168 6.64 10.22 -15.46
N ASN A 169 6.67 8.90 -15.26
CA ASN A 169 5.90 8.23 -14.21
C ASN A 169 6.37 8.62 -12.81
N GLN A 170 7.68 8.83 -12.64
CA GLN A 170 8.29 9.14 -11.35
C GLN A 170 8.15 10.63 -10.98
N ARG A 171 8.29 11.52 -11.96
CA ARG A 171 8.12 12.97 -11.79
C ARG A 171 6.69 13.39 -11.48
N SER A 172 5.72 12.63 -12.00
CA SER A 172 4.29 12.98 -11.91
C SER A 172 3.72 13.08 -10.49
N GLY A 173 4.38 12.51 -9.47
CA GLY A 173 3.94 12.55 -8.08
C GLY A 173 4.94 13.18 -7.11
N GLN A 174 6.01 13.85 -7.58
CA GLN A 174 7.09 14.35 -6.71
C GLN A 174 6.65 15.36 -5.64
N HIS A 175 5.54 16.06 -5.87
CA HIS A 175 4.96 17.03 -4.92
C HIS A 175 3.99 16.38 -3.92
N LEU A 176 3.77 15.07 -4.01
CA LEU A 176 2.76 14.35 -3.21
C LEU A 176 3.41 13.50 -2.09
N PRO A 177 2.70 13.27 -0.97
CA PRO A 177 1.41 13.84 -0.61
C PRO A 177 1.49 15.35 -0.31
N ASP A 178 0.41 16.05 -0.64
CA ASP A 178 0.18 17.46 -0.35
C ASP A 178 -1.10 17.65 0.48
N ALA A 179 -1.50 18.90 0.70
CA ALA A 179 -2.71 19.23 1.46
C ALA A 179 -3.97 18.57 0.87
N ALA A 180 -4.12 18.57 -0.46
CA ALA A 180 -5.26 17.96 -1.14
C ALA A 180 -5.30 16.43 -0.94
N THR A 181 -4.13 15.78 -0.93
CA THR A 181 -4.02 14.35 -0.59
C THR A 181 -4.51 14.09 0.82
N PHE A 182 -4.13 14.92 1.80
CA PHE A 182 -4.60 14.76 3.18
C PHE A 182 -6.08 15.09 3.35
N ASP A 183 -6.62 16.06 2.62
CA ASP A 183 -8.07 16.33 2.58
C ASP A 183 -8.86 15.16 2.00
N GLN A 184 -8.29 14.41 1.06
CA GLN A 184 -8.89 13.17 0.58
C GLN A 184 -8.96 12.11 1.70
N VAL A 185 -7.87 11.92 2.47
CA VAL A 185 -7.85 11.00 3.62
C VAL A 185 -8.89 11.40 4.68
N ARG A 186 -9.04 12.70 4.96
CA ARG A 186 -10.08 13.23 5.86
C ARG A 186 -11.48 12.88 5.37
N ARG A 187 -11.80 13.21 4.11
CA ARG A 187 -13.10 12.89 3.50
C ARG A 187 -13.38 11.39 3.49
N PHE A 188 -12.39 10.57 3.17
CA PHE A 188 -12.51 9.11 3.23
C PHE A 188 -12.91 8.63 4.63
N THR A 189 -12.26 9.15 5.68
CA THR A 189 -12.52 8.77 7.07
C THR A 189 -13.93 9.17 7.51
N VAL A 190 -14.31 10.44 7.29
CA VAL A 190 -15.63 10.98 7.63
C VAL A 190 -16.74 10.22 6.90
N ASN A 191 -16.58 10.01 5.59
CA ASN A 191 -17.57 9.30 4.79
C ASN A 191 -17.71 7.82 5.21
N THR A 192 -16.62 7.19 5.67
CA THR A 192 -16.66 5.81 6.19
C THR A 192 -17.51 5.75 7.47
N LEU A 193 -17.25 6.64 8.44
CA LEU A 193 -18.04 6.71 9.67
C LEU A 193 -19.51 7.04 9.41
N ALA A 194 -19.78 7.97 8.50
CA ALA A 194 -21.13 8.37 8.15
C ALA A 194 -21.94 7.23 7.47
N ARG A 195 -21.30 6.37 6.67
CA ARG A 195 -21.96 5.17 6.12
C ARG A 195 -22.27 4.15 7.20
N ILE A 196 -21.32 3.92 8.13
CA ILE A 196 -21.53 3.00 9.26
C ILE A 196 -22.74 3.42 10.10
N SER A 197 -22.87 4.71 10.42
CA SER A 197 -23.99 5.21 11.23
C SER A 197 -25.35 5.07 10.53
N ARG A 198 -25.40 5.26 9.21
CA ARG A 198 -26.61 5.03 8.40
C ARG A 198 -26.90 3.55 8.11
N GLY A 199 -25.95 2.66 8.39
CA GLY A 199 -26.07 1.24 8.05
C GLY A 199 -25.85 0.94 6.57
N GLU A 200 -25.14 1.83 5.86
CA GLU A 200 -24.89 1.72 4.42
C GLU A 200 -23.59 0.95 4.13
N THR A 201 -23.59 0.22 3.01
CA THR A 201 -22.43 -0.51 2.51
C THR A 201 -21.98 0.02 1.15
N ILE A 202 -20.77 -0.35 0.72
CA ILE A 202 -20.31 -0.11 -0.65
C ILE A 202 -20.23 -1.42 -1.45
N PRO A 203 -20.52 -1.41 -2.76
CA PRO A 203 -20.29 -2.57 -3.61
C PRO A 203 -18.78 -2.81 -3.81
N VAL A 204 -18.39 -4.07 -4.00
CA VAL A 204 -17.03 -4.43 -4.44
C VAL A 204 -17.06 -4.64 -5.95
N SER A 205 -16.73 -3.59 -6.69
CA SER A 205 -16.74 -3.61 -8.16
C SER A 205 -15.32 -3.63 -8.73
N TYR A 206 -15.04 -4.62 -9.58
CA TYR A 206 -13.78 -4.72 -10.31
C TYR A 206 -13.91 -4.02 -11.65
N GLU A 207 -12.89 -3.23 -12.00
CA GLU A 207 -12.77 -2.63 -13.32
C GLU A 207 -11.98 -3.57 -14.23
N LEU A 208 -12.62 -4.14 -15.25
CA LEU A 208 -11.91 -4.83 -16.32
C LEU A 208 -11.31 -3.79 -17.26
N ALA A 209 -10.05 -3.45 -17.01
CA ALA A 209 -9.21 -2.72 -17.96
C ALA A 209 -8.24 -3.70 -18.63
N LEU A 210 -7.71 -3.35 -19.81
CA LEU A 210 -6.73 -4.20 -20.52
C LEU A 210 -5.50 -4.55 -19.66
N ARG A 211 -5.14 -3.66 -18.71
CA ARG A 211 -4.10 -3.89 -17.71
C ARG A 211 -4.41 -4.99 -16.68
N GLU A 212 -5.66 -5.41 -16.52
CA GLU A 212 -6.00 -6.55 -15.62
C GLU A 212 -5.31 -7.83 -16.06
N GLY A 213 -5.13 -8.05 -17.37
CA GLY A 213 -4.38 -9.19 -17.89
C GLY A 213 -2.92 -9.22 -17.40
N LEU A 214 -2.33 -8.07 -17.04
CA LEU A 214 -0.97 -8.01 -16.51
C LEU A 214 -0.86 -8.65 -15.12
N ARG A 215 -1.93 -8.64 -14.31
CA ARG A 215 -1.93 -9.29 -12.98
C ARG A 215 -1.80 -10.81 -13.06
N ALA A 216 -2.24 -11.40 -14.17
CA ALA A 216 -2.11 -12.83 -14.41
C ALA A 216 -0.68 -13.25 -14.80
N LEU A 217 0.18 -12.28 -15.17
CA LEU A 217 1.58 -12.55 -15.47
C LEU A 217 2.40 -12.70 -14.18
N PRO A 218 3.48 -13.50 -14.19
CA PRO A 218 4.36 -13.66 -13.04
C PRO A 218 5.31 -12.44 -12.90
N LEU A 219 4.74 -11.23 -12.75
CA LEU A 219 5.46 -9.95 -12.80
C LEU A 219 6.59 -9.85 -11.78
N ILE A 220 6.39 -10.37 -10.56
CA ILE A 220 7.45 -10.41 -9.54
C ILE A 220 8.64 -11.25 -10.04
N TRP A 221 8.37 -12.43 -10.59
CA TRP A 221 9.41 -13.31 -11.13
C TRP A 221 10.12 -12.68 -12.34
N MET A 222 9.36 -12.09 -13.27
CA MET A 222 9.91 -11.37 -14.42
C MET A 222 10.80 -10.21 -13.96
N ASN A 223 10.35 -9.46 -12.94
CA ASN A 223 11.11 -8.36 -12.38
C ASN A 223 12.40 -8.83 -11.70
N LYS A 224 12.36 -9.95 -10.96
CA LYS A 224 13.56 -10.57 -10.39
C LYS A 224 14.61 -10.90 -11.46
N LYS A 225 14.23 -11.30 -12.68
CA LYS A 225 15.18 -11.63 -13.76
C LYS A 225 16.09 -10.46 -14.17
N VAL A 226 15.66 -9.22 -13.95
CA VAL A 226 16.45 -8.03 -14.25
C VAL A 226 17.10 -7.41 -13.01
N ILE A 227 16.89 -8.01 -11.82
CA ILE A 227 17.54 -7.62 -10.56
C ILE A 227 18.77 -8.49 -10.32
N ASN A 228 19.94 -7.86 -10.29
CA ASN A 228 21.24 -8.49 -10.07
C ASN A 228 21.92 -7.94 -8.81
N LYS A 229 22.95 -8.65 -8.35
CA LYS A 229 23.79 -8.27 -7.19
C LYS A 229 23.00 -7.81 -5.96
N HIS A 230 21.86 -8.45 -5.68
CA HIS A 230 21.06 -8.14 -4.50
C HIS A 230 21.73 -8.72 -3.25
N THR A 231 22.47 -7.89 -2.54
CA THR A 231 23.29 -8.28 -1.38
C THR A 231 23.45 -7.10 -0.40
N VAL A 232 24.22 -7.28 0.66
CA VAL A 232 24.57 -6.25 1.65
C VAL A 232 26.08 -6.05 1.66
N ASN A 233 26.52 -4.81 1.44
CA ASN A 233 27.91 -4.42 1.62
C ASN A 233 28.22 -4.37 3.14
N ALA A 234 28.99 -5.34 3.64
CA ALA A 234 29.32 -5.42 5.05
C ALA A 234 30.21 -4.28 5.57
N GLN A 235 31.03 -3.65 4.72
CA GLN A 235 31.86 -2.51 5.12
C GLN A 235 31.00 -1.25 5.37
N LYS A 236 29.89 -1.08 4.64
CA LYS A 236 28.92 0.00 4.86
C LYS A 236 27.89 -0.33 5.93
N CYS A 237 27.66 -1.60 6.22
CA CYS A 237 26.57 -2.05 7.08
C CYS A 237 26.84 -1.74 8.56
N ILE A 238 26.01 -0.88 9.15
CA ILE A 238 26.04 -0.56 10.60
C ILE A 238 25.25 -1.56 11.47
N ARG A 239 24.83 -2.70 10.91
CA ARG A 239 24.12 -3.79 11.62
C ARG A 239 22.83 -3.36 12.37
N CYS A 240 22.16 -2.30 11.91
CA CYS A 240 20.93 -1.79 12.55
C CYS A 240 19.69 -2.70 12.39
N GLY A 241 19.75 -3.72 11.53
CA GLY A 241 18.65 -4.67 11.31
C GLY A 241 17.43 -4.15 10.54
N THR A 242 17.43 -2.89 10.07
CA THR A 242 16.25 -2.30 9.39
C THR A 242 15.82 -3.08 8.15
N CYS A 243 16.76 -3.60 7.36
CA CYS A 243 16.45 -4.39 6.18
C CYS A 243 15.72 -5.71 6.52
N VAL A 244 16.05 -6.33 7.66
CA VAL A 244 15.40 -7.56 8.15
C VAL A 244 14.01 -7.24 8.71
N ARG A 245 13.87 -6.16 9.49
CA ARG A 245 12.57 -5.72 10.02
C ARG A 245 11.59 -5.38 8.90
N LYS A 246 12.03 -4.62 7.89
CA LYS A 246 11.18 -4.21 6.76
C LYS A 246 10.96 -5.29 5.70
N CYS A 247 11.63 -6.44 5.79
CA CYS A 247 11.42 -7.55 4.87
C CYS A 247 10.22 -8.41 5.33
N PRO A 248 9.10 -8.42 4.59
CA PRO A 248 7.91 -9.19 4.98
C PRO A 248 8.12 -10.69 4.94
N THR A 249 9.04 -11.18 4.10
CA THR A 249 9.32 -12.61 3.92
C THR A 249 10.63 -13.04 4.55
N LYS A 250 11.29 -12.14 5.31
CA LYS A 250 12.60 -12.39 5.97
C LYS A 250 13.68 -12.96 5.02
N ALA A 251 13.59 -12.64 3.74
CA ALA A 251 14.46 -13.15 2.69
C ALA A 251 15.91 -12.64 2.74
N ILE A 252 16.22 -11.59 3.51
CA ILE A 252 17.55 -10.96 3.54
C ILE A 252 18.31 -11.33 4.82
N ASN A 253 19.55 -11.79 4.66
CA ASN A 253 20.49 -12.00 5.76
C ASN A 253 21.72 -11.07 5.60
N PRO A 254 21.80 -9.96 6.34
CA PRO A 254 22.91 -9.01 6.23
C PRO A 254 24.24 -9.56 6.77
N PHE A 255 24.23 -10.57 7.63
CA PHE A 255 25.44 -11.17 8.19
C PHE A 255 26.11 -12.12 7.20
N GLN A 256 25.30 -12.90 6.47
CA GLN A 256 25.76 -13.78 5.40
C GLN A 256 25.87 -13.07 4.05
N GLN A 257 25.43 -11.80 3.95
CA GLN A 257 25.37 -11.03 2.71
C GLN A 257 24.52 -11.73 1.62
N THR A 258 23.49 -12.45 2.04
CA THR A 258 22.64 -13.24 1.14
C THR A 258 21.22 -12.68 1.08
N VAL A 259 20.57 -12.90 -0.05
CA VAL A 259 19.13 -12.74 -0.21
C VAL A 259 18.57 -14.00 -0.85
N ASP A 260 17.64 -14.64 -0.18
CA ASP A 260 16.82 -15.70 -0.74
C ASP A 260 15.93 -15.11 -1.85
N ARG A 261 16.25 -15.47 -3.09
CA ARG A 261 15.56 -14.96 -4.28
C ARG A 261 14.20 -15.58 -4.47
N ASP A 262 13.92 -16.74 -3.90
CA ASP A 262 12.65 -17.44 -4.07
C ASP A 262 11.58 -16.77 -3.23
N THR A 263 11.86 -16.53 -1.94
CA THR A 263 10.94 -15.86 -1.01
C THR A 263 10.90 -14.33 -1.13
N CYS A 264 11.90 -13.70 -1.75
CA CYS A 264 11.92 -12.24 -1.94
C CYS A 264 10.70 -11.77 -2.75
N LEU A 265 10.04 -10.67 -2.38
CA LEU A 265 8.92 -10.11 -3.15
C LEU A 265 9.34 -9.08 -4.21
N ALA A 266 10.65 -8.86 -4.36
CA ALA A 266 11.20 -7.75 -5.14
C ALA A 266 10.50 -6.42 -4.80
N CYS A 267 10.22 -6.18 -3.52
CA CYS A 267 9.56 -4.97 -3.08
C CYS A 267 10.54 -3.82 -2.83
N PHE A 268 11.86 -4.06 -2.84
CA PHE A 268 12.87 -3.02 -2.58
C PHE A 268 12.79 -2.37 -1.18
N GLY A 269 11.99 -2.91 -0.24
CA GLY A 269 11.90 -2.38 1.12
C GLY A 269 13.25 -2.35 1.84
N CYS A 270 14.09 -3.37 1.66
CA CYS A 270 15.44 -3.41 2.21
C CYS A 270 16.34 -2.30 1.64
N LEU A 271 16.27 -2.03 0.33
CA LEU A 271 17.02 -0.96 -0.33
C LEU A 271 16.53 0.42 0.10
N ASN A 272 15.22 0.62 0.10
CA ASN A 272 14.59 1.92 0.37
C ASN A 272 14.71 2.38 1.83
N ASN A 273 14.88 1.45 2.78
CA ASN A 273 14.95 1.77 4.21
C ASN A 273 16.36 1.62 4.80
N CYS A 274 17.39 1.35 4.00
CA CYS A 274 18.75 1.26 4.54
C CYS A 274 19.30 2.66 4.84
N PRO A 275 19.55 3.03 6.11
CA PRO A 275 19.94 4.41 6.47
C PRO A 275 21.33 4.80 5.95
N VAL A 276 22.17 3.80 5.66
CA VAL A 276 23.56 3.98 5.23
C VAL A 276 23.80 3.47 3.81
N GLY A 277 22.74 3.13 3.07
CA GLY A 277 22.85 2.66 1.69
C GLY A 277 23.72 1.40 1.52
N ALA A 278 23.70 0.50 2.51
CA ALA A 278 24.49 -0.74 2.50
C ALA A 278 23.87 -1.87 1.65
N VAL A 279 22.58 -1.81 1.36
CA VAL A 279 21.95 -2.78 0.44
C VAL A 279 22.36 -2.44 -0.99
N VAL A 280 22.99 -3.40 -1.67
CA VAL A 280 23.44 -3.27 -3.06
C VAL A 280 22.43 -4.00 -3.94
N MET A 281 22.10 -3.37 -5.06
CA MET A 281 21.21 -3.95 -6.06
C MET A 281 21.48 -3.29 -7.41
N GLU A 282 21.48 -4.10 -8.48
CA GLU A 282 21.50 -3.62 -9.86
C GLU A 282 20.17 -3.94 -10.55
N TYR A 283 19.73 -3.04 -11.42
CA TYR A 283 18.53 -3.21 -12.23
C TYR A 283 18.90 -2.99 -13.70
N ARG A 284 18.76 -4.04 -14.51
CA ARG A 284 19.22 -4.04 -15.92
C ARG A 284 20.69 -3.66 -16.09
N GLY A 285 21.53 -4.08 -15.14
CA GLY A 285 22.99 -3.84 -15.16
C GLY A 285 23.42 -2.49 -14.59
N GLU A 286 22.49 -1.63 -14.18
CA GLU A 286 22.80 -0.33 -13.57
C GLU A 286 22.54 -0.35 -12.06
N PRO A 287 23.41 0.27 -11.24
CA PRO A 287 23.24 0.30 -9.79
C PRO A 287 22.00 1.11 -9.38
N LEU A 288 21.28 0.62 -8.39
CA LEU A 288 20.18 1.33 -7.75
C LEU A 288 20.63 2.03 -6.47
N TYR A 289 19.90 3.09 -6.11
CA TYR A 289 19.93 3.71 -4.79
C TYR A 289 18.50 3.81 -4.24
N GLY A 290 18.37 3.84 -2.91
CA GLY A 290 17.09 3.79 -2.23
C GLY A 290 16.35 5.13 -2.14
N PHE A 291 15.08 5.05 -1.75
CA PHE A 291 14.15 6.17 -1.64
C PHE A 291 14.67 7.38 -0.84
N PHE A 292 15.30 7.19 0.32
CA PHE A 292 15.81 8.34 1.10
C PHE A 292 16.93 9.10 0.38
N GLU A 293 17.80 8.40 -0.34
CA GLU A 293 18.83 9.02 -1.17
C GLU A 293 18.19 9.74 -2.37
N TYR A 294 17.11 9.18 -2.94
CA TYR A 294 16.31 9.85 -3.96
C TYR A 294 15.71 11.18 -3.47
N LEU A 295 15.08 11.19 -2.30
CA LEU A 295 14.55 12.44 -1.71
C LEU A 295 15.67 13.47 -1.51
N LYS A 296 16.82 13.06 -0.97
CA LYS A 296 17.98 13.92 -0.75
C LYS A 296 18.49 14.54 -2.05
N ARG A 297 18.69 13.74 -3.11
CA ARG A 297 19.20 14.22 -4.40
C ARG A 297 18.27 15.19 -5.11
N ASN A 298 16.97 15.10 -4.84
CA ASN A 298 15.95 15.91 -5.49
C ASN A 298 15.40 17.02 -4.59
N ASN A 299 15.97 17.21 -3.39
CA ASN A 299 15.51 18.18 -2.40
C ASN A 299 13.99 18.06 -2.11
N ILE A 300 13.50 16.82 -1.98
CA ILE A 300 12.09 16.55 -1.70
C ILE A 300 11.91 16.33 -0.20
N THR A 301 11.05 17.16 0.40
CA THR A 301 10.57 16.98 1.77
C THR A 301 9.14 16.48 1.74
N ILE A 302 8.86 15.38 2.42
CA ILE A 302 7.49 14.84 2.52
C ILE A 302 6.70 15.69 3.51
N MET A 303 5.59 16.25 3.05
CA MET A 303 4.66 16.98 3.91
C MET A 303 4.07 16.04 4.97
N GLU A 304 3.92 16.54 6.20
CA GLU A 304 3.18 15.87 7.26
C GLU A 304 1.85 16.59 7.50
N PRO A 305 0.76 15.85 7.80
CA PRO A 305 -0.54 16.45 8.10
C PRO A 305 -0.51 17.19 9.45
N GLU A 306 -1.34 18.22 9.58
CA GLU A 306 -1.40 19.08 10.78
C GLU A 306 -1.80 18.29 12.05
N GLU A 307 -2.60 17.23 11.90
CA GLU A 307 -3.04 16.34 12.98
C GLU A 307 -1.89 15.60 13.67
N PHE A 308 -0.69 15.57 13.08
CA PHE A 308 0.48 14.99 13.72
C PHE A 308 1.11 15.92 14.76
N LYS A 309 0.78 17.22 14.74
CA LYS A 309 1.28 18.22 15.70
C LYS A 309 0.47 18.22 16.98
N THR A 310 -0.81 17.89 16.91
CA THR A 310 -1.68 17.71 18.07
C THR A 310 -1.33 16.40 18.77
N ARG A 311 -0.56 16.47 19.86
CA ARG A 311 -0.42 15.35 20.79
C ARG A 311 -1.76 15.17 21.50
N THR A 312 -2.55 14.19 21.08
CA THR A 312 -3.61 13.61 21.90
C THR A 312 -3.02 12.55 22.82
#